data_AF-A0A8S8Z5D4-F1
#
_entry.id   AF-A0A8S8Z5D4-F1
#
_cell.length_a   1.000
_cell.length_b   1.000
_cell.length_c   1.000
_cell.angle_alpha   90.00
_cell.angle_beta   90.00
_cell.angle_gamma   90.00
#
_symmetry.space_group_name_H-M   'P 1'
#
loop_
_entity.id
_entity.type
_entity.pdbx_description
1 polymer ?
#
loop_
_entity_poly.entity_id
_entity_poly.type
_entity_poly.pdbx_seq_one_letter_code
_entity_poly.pdbx_strand_id
1 'polypeptide(L)'
;MPTPFDMGAVIGPILNEGTEGDFRRELTRRIRKFVHSRPEPLNVGIEVVERHFLRRLMMASKGQTTLSGIGMTPANEGSGRLDGSPPWRILRDAQSEHEVALTGVGEETRVDVPISILSHSMSSICGTLSLLPTADVSELRQALGPVRAVSERHTQRIVKFLHEHTDWVHKHKALVGGDAPRSQLKQEYRALGTTLLTIWPLRDAIRRWASDNQDTHLRFAMGQIVRSGEHPSAVRDTLERIALLGSGNADSPLPSGASGLVSWWQGK
;
A
#
# COMPACT_ATOMS: atom_id res chain seq x y z
N MET A 1 -17.12 22.05 23.18
CA MET A 1 -16.21 21.02 22.63
C MET A 1 -14.90 21.71 22.25
N PRO A 2 -13.73 21.17 22.57
CA PRO A 2 -12.47 21.76 22.14
C PRO A 2 -12.26 21.52 20.65
N THR A 3 -11.69 22.49 19.94
CA THR A 3 -11.20 22.28 18.57
C THR A 3 -10.22 21.12 18.56
N PRO A 4 -10.34 20.14 17.63
CA PRO A 4 -11.19 20.11 16.42
C PRO A 4 -12.51 19.33 16.56
N PHE A 5 -12.90 18.93 17.77
CA PHE A 5 -14.15 18.19 18.04
C PHE A 5 -15.40 19.09 18.05
N ASP A 6 -15.22 20.39 17.83
CA ASP A 6 -16.27 21.38 17.57
C ASP A 6 -16.71 21.41 16.09
N MET A 7 -16.01 20.71 15.19
CA MET A 7 -16.32 20.62 13.77
C MET A 7 -16.86 19.24 13.37
N GLY A 8 -17.76 19.21 12.37
CA GLY A 8 -18.31 17.98 11.82
C GLY A 8 -18.99 18.18 10.47
N ALA A 9 -19.10 17.11 9.68
CA ALA A 9 -19.84 17.11 8.43
C ALA A 9 -21.28 16.67 8.69
N VAL A 10 -22.25 17.54 8.40
CA VAL A 10 -23.68 17.21 8.48
C VAL A 10 -24.13 16.62 7.15
N ILE A 11 -24.64 15.38 7.16
CA ILE A 11 -25.13 14.70 5.95
C ILE A 11 -26.65 14.77 5.88
N GLY A 12 -27.13 15.80 5.17
CA GLY A 12 -28.54 16.03 4.84
C GLY A 12 -29.45 16.39 6.02
N PRO A 13 -30.75 16.55 5.76
CA PRO A 13 -31.80 15.85 6.47
C PRO A 13 -32.03 14.47 5.82
N ILE A 14 -32.23 13.44 6.65
CA ILE A 14 -32.74 12.13 6.20
C ILE A 14 -34.21 12.09 6.64
N LEU A 15 -35.11 12.25 5.67
CA LEU A 15 -36.55 12.32 5.92
C LEU A 15 -37.12 10.94 6.27
N ASN A 16 -37.97 10.88 7.28
CA ASN A 16 -38.66 9.67 7.73
C ASN A 16 -40.14 9.69 7.32
N GLU A 17 -40.40 10.05 6.06
CA GLU A 17 -41.77 10.19 5.53
C GLU A 17 -42.27 8.90 4.84
N GLY A 18 -41.38 7.92 4.63
CA GLY A 18 -41.68 6.63 3.99
C GLY A 18 -41.78 5.47 4.99
N THR A 19 -41.59 4.24 4.49
CA THR A 19 -41.54 3.05 5.35
C THR A 19 -40.20 2.95 6.10
N GLU A 20 -40.15 2.16 7.18
CA GLU A 20 -38.90 1.82 7.86
C GLU A 20 -37.84 1.27 6.89
N GLY A 21 -38.27 0.47 5.91
CA GLY A 21 -37.40 -0.07 4.87
C GLY A 21 -36.77 1.01 3.99
N ASP A 22 -37.51 2.05 3.66
CA ASP A 22 -37.02 3.17 2.85
C ASP A 22 -36.05 4.04 3.64
N PHE A 23 -36.36 4.31 4.91
CA PHE A 23 -35.46 5.02 5.82
C PHE A 23 -34.13 4.26 6.00
N ARG A 24 -34.19 2.95 6.27
CA ARG A 24 -33.00 2.10 6.40
C ARG A 24 -32.15 2.09 5.13
N ARG A 25 -32.79 2.05 3.96
CA ARG A 25 -32.12 2.07 2.66
C ARG A 25 -31.40 3.39 2.43
N GLU A 26 -32.05 4.51 2.72
CA GLU A 26 -31.46 5.84 2.57
C GLU A 26 -30.31 6.07 3.56
N LEU A 27 -30.48 5.68 4.82
CA LEU A 27 -29.40 5.73 5.83
C LEU A 27 -28.20 4.90 5.40
N THR A 28 -28.43 3.66 4.96
CA THR A 28 -27.37 2.77 4.46
C THR A 28 -26.65 3.39 3.27
N ARG A 29 -27.38 4.00 2.34
CA ARG A 29 -26.80 4.67 1.17
C ARG A 29 -25.93 5.86 1.56
N ARG A 30 -26.37 6.69 2.51
CA ARG A 30 -25.60 7.85 3.02
C ARG A 30 -24.34 7.42 3.74
N ILE A 31 -24.44 6.45 4.66
CA ILE A 31 -23.27 5.88 5.36
C ILE A 31 -22.30 5.28 4.36
N ARG A 32 -22.80 4.49 3.40
CA ARG A 32 -21.97 3.91 2.36
C ARG A 32 -21.24 5.00 1.57
N LYS A 33 -21.95 6.03 1.11
CA LYS A 33 -21.35 7.16 0.38
C LYS A 33 -20.26 7.84 1.21
N PHE A 34 -20.50 8.11 2.49
CA PHE A 34 -19.50 8.69 3.39
C PHE A 34 -18.25 7.81 3.50
N VAL A 35 -18.42 6.53 3.81
CA VAL A 35 -17.30 5.57 3.94
C VAL A 35 -16.52 5.44 2.62
N HIS A 36 -17.20 5.48 1.48
CA HIS A 36 -16.56 5.40 0.16
C HIS A 36 -15.86 6.71 -0.22
N SER A 37 -16.36 7.86 0.23
CA SER A 37 -15.77 9.17 -0.07
C SER A 37 -14.44 9.44 0.63
N ARG A 38 -14.13 8.69 1.70
CA ARG A 38 -12.86 8.79 2.47
C ARG A 38 -12.48 10.25 2.76
N PRO A 39 -13.35 11.01 3.45
CA PRO A 39 -13.07 12.41 3.73
C PRO A 39 -11.81 12.57 4.58
N GLU A 40 -11.12 13.69 4.40
CA GLU A 40 -9.94 13.98 5.20
C GLU A 40 -10.32 14.15 6.68
N PRO A 41 -9.56 13.56 7.61
CA PRO A 41 -9.82 13.75 9.03
C PRO A 41 -9.62 15.23 9.42
N LEU A 42 -10.57 15.78 10.16
CA LEU A 42 -10.53 17.19 10.60
C LEU A 42 -9.49 17.42 11.71
N ASN A 43 -9.11 16.37 12.42
CA ASN A 43 -8.35 16.45 13.65
C ASN A 43 -6.87 16.06 13.53
N VAL A 44 -6.49 15.38 12.45
CA VAL A 44 -5.14 14.84 12.29
C VAL A 44 -4.83 14.60 10.82
N GLY A 45 -3.61 14.91 10.40
CA GLY A 45 -3.14 14.59 9.06
C GLY A 45 -3.12 13.08 8.81
N ILE A 46 -3.59 12.66 7.63
CA ILE A 46 -3.66 11.25 7.21
C ILE A 46 -2.31 10.55 7.37
N GLU A 47 -1.22 11.19 6.96
CA GLU A 47 0.13 10.63 7.02
C GLU A 47 0.71 10.57 8.45
N VAL A 48 0.17 11.34 9.40
CA VAL A 48 0.53 11.19 10.82
C VAL A 48 -0.05 9.89 11.36
N VAL A 49 -1.33 9.61 11.04
CA VAL A 49 -2.00 8.35 11.41
C VAL A 49 -1.29 7.17 10.76
N GLU A 50 -1.00 7.26 9.47
CA GLU A 50 -0.38 6.15 8.74
C GLU A 50 1.01 5.81 9.28
N ARG A 51 1.87 6.81 9.51
CA ARG A 51 3.19 6.57 10.13
C ARG A 51 3.09 5.97 11.53
N HIS A 52 2.05 6.32 12.30
CA HIS A 52 1.79 5.67 13.60
C HIS A 52 1.45 4.18 13.42
N PHE A 53 0.59 3.83 12.45
CA PHE A 53 0.27 2.43 12.14
C PHE A 53 1.48 1.65 11.63
N LEU A 54 2.28 2.24 10.73
CA LEU A 54 3.51 1.62 10.23
C LEU A 54 4.51 1.36 11.36
N ARG A 55 4.72 2.31 12.29
CA ARG A 55 5.55 2.08 13.49
C ARG A 55 5.06 0.91 14.31
N ARG A 56 3.75 0.83 14.58
CA ARG A 56 3.16 -0.27 15.35
C ARG A 56 3.37 -1.62 14.66
N LEU A 57 3.17 -1.67 13.33
CA LEU A 57 3.39 -2.87 12.54
C LEU A 57 4.85 -3.32 12.58
N MET A 58 5.78 -2.38 12.43
CA MET A 58 7.22 -2.66 12.53
C MET A 58 7.60 -3.16 13.93
N MET A 59 7.06 -2.59 15.00
CA MET A 59 7.32 -3.08 16.37
C MET A 59 6.75 -4.47 16.61
N ALA A 60 5.53 -4.75 16.15
CA ALA A 60 4.92 -6.08 16.27
C ALA A 60 5.73 -7.15 15.54
N SER A 61 6.24 -6.83 14.35
CA SER A 61 7.08 -7.75 13.57
C SER A 61 8.44 -8.04 14.21
N LYS A 62 9.02 -7.11 14.99
CA LYS A 62 10.29 -7.33 15.72
C LYS A 62 10.15 -8.29 16.91
N GLY A 63 8.96 -8.37 17.51
CA GLY A 63 8.68 -9.29 18.63
C GLY A 63 8.42 -10.73 18.20
N GLN A 64 8.26 -11.00 16.89
CA GLN A 64 8.09 -12.34 16.36
C GLN A 64 9.46 -12.98 16.11
N THR A 65 9.98 -13.72 17.09
CA THR A 65 11.10 -14.64 16.89
C THR A 65 10.61 -15.84 16.07
N THR A 66 11.04 -15.95 14.81
CA THR A 66 10.88 -17.19 14.04
C THR A 66 11.79 -18.27 14.62
N LEU A 67 11.26 -19.48 14.79
CA LEU A 67 12.07 -20.65 15.15
C LEU A 67 13.15 -20.86 14.08
N SER A 68 14.42 -20.76 14.49
CA SER A 68 15.58 -21.02 13.64
C SER A 68 15.56 -22.48 13.17
N GLY A 69 15.49 -22.71 11.85
CA GLY A 69 15.58 -24.06 11.25
C GLY A 69 14.47 -24.43 10.26
N ILE A 70 13.44 -23.61 10.06
CA ILE A 70 12.32 -23.91 9.12
C ILE A 70 12.44 -23.10 7.80
N GLY A 71 13.61 -22.58 7.48
CA GLY A 71 13.82 -21.80 6.23
C GLY A 71 13.02 -20.49 6.14
N MET A 72 12.36 -20.06 7.22
CA MET A 72 11.66 -18.79 7.30
C MET A 72 12.62 -17.72 7.79
N THR A 73 13.05 -16.82 6.90
CA THR A 73 13.80 -15.62 7.28
C THR A 73 12.84 -14.57 7.86
N PRO A 74 13.09 -14.06 9.08
CA PRO A 74 12.26 -13.01 9.65
C PRO A 74 12.25 -11.78 8.75
N ALA A 75 11.10 -11.10 8.65
CA ALA A 75 10.89 -9.97 7.74
C ALA A 75 11.80 -8.75 8.00
N ASN A 76 12.58 -8.76 9.09
CA ASN A 76 13.39 -7.63 9.56
C ASN A 76 14.88 -7.91 9.73
N GLU A 77 15.37 -9.12 9.43
CA GLU A 77 16.82 -9.35 9.45
C GLU A 77 17.43 -8.95 8.11
N GLY A 78 18.30 -7.93 8.13
CA GLY A 78 19.29 -7.69 7.09
C GLY A 78 19.06 -6.46 6.22
N SER A 79 19.87 -5.44 6.48
CA SER A 79 20.53 -4.57 5.48
C SER A 79 20.11 -4.74 4.01
N GLY A 80 19.62 -3.65 3.39
CA GLY A 80 19.42 -3.60 1.94
C GLY A 80 18.01 -3.94 1.48
N ARG A 81 16.96 -3.34 2.05
CA ARG A 81 15.55 -3.59 1.62
C ARG A 81 15.29 -3.35 0.13
N LEU A 82 16.11 -2.55 -0.56
CA LEU A 82 16.01 -2.34 -2.01
C LEU A 82 16.99 -3.20 -2.83
N ASP A 83 17.80 -4.02 -2.16
CA ASP A 83 18.78 -4.93 -2.75
C ASP A 83 19.70 -4.25 -3.78
N GLY A 84 20.11 -3.00 -3.49
CA GLY A 84 20.94 -2.19 -4.37
C GLY A 84 20.26 -1.69 -5.65
N SER A 85 18.99 -2.05 -5.90
CA SER A 85 18.24 -1.61 -7.07
C SER A 85 17.56 -0.27 -6.84
N PRO A 86 17.60 0.66 -7.81
CA PRO A 86 16.91 1.93 -7.67
C PRO A 86 15.39 1.73 -7.67
N PRO A 87 14.64 2.48 -6.83
CA PRO A 87 13.18 2.37 -6.72
C PRO A 87 12.43 2.38 -8.06
N TRP A 88 12.83 3.22 -9.02
CA TRP A 88 12.18 3.26 -10.33
C TRP A 88 12.29 1.94 -11.08
N ARG A 89 13.39 1.19 -10.92
CA ARG A 89 13.65 -0.06 -11.64
C ARG A 89 12.79 -1.18 -11.06
N ILE A 90 12.74 -1.26 -9.74
CA ILE A 90 11.88 -2.20 -9.02
C ILE A 90 10.42 -2.07 -9.48
N LEU A 91 9.91 -0.83 -9.59
CA LEU A 91 8.55 -0.60 -10.05
C LEU A 91 8.34 -0.94 -11.53
N ARG A 92 9.29 -0.57 -12.39
CA ARG A 92 9.23 -0.89 -13.82
C ARG A 92 9.17 -2.40 -14.05
N ASP A 93 10.07 -3.13 -13.40
CA ASP A 93 10.21 -4.57 -13.60
C ASP A 93 8.98 -5.31 -13.08
N ALA A 94 8.49 -4.94 -11.89
CA ALA A 94 7.25 -5.48 -11.34
C ALA A 94 6.00 -5.12 -12.17
N GLN A 95 5.92 -3.91 -12.72
CA GLN A 95 4.79 -3.52 -13.57
C GLN A 95 4.78 -4.32 -14.88
N SER A 96 5.95 -4.55 -15.49
CA SER A 96 6.11 -5.39 -16.68
C SER A 96 5.66 -6.82 -16.42
N GLU A 97 6.09 -7.42 -15.31
CA GLU A 97 5.68 -8.77 -14.93
C GLU A 97 4.17 -8.87 -14.65
N HIS A 98 3.61 -7.88 -13.95
CA HIS A 98 2.18 -7.79 -13.69
C HIS A 98 1.35 -7.68 -14.97
N GLU A 99 1.81 -6.90 -15.95
CA GLU A 99 1.17 -6.78 -17.26
C GLU A 99 1.15 -8.10 -18.03
N VAL A 100 2.27 -8.83 -18.03
CA VAL A 100 2.33 -10.18 -18.62
C VAL A 100 1.33 -11.11 -17.94
N ALA A 101 1.28 -11.14 -16.60
CA ALA A 101 0.31 -11.95 -15.87
C ALA A 101 -1.13 -11.58 -16.23
N LEU A 102 -1.46 -10.29 -16.33
CA LEU A 102 -2.80 -9.82 -16.72
C LEU A 102 -3.24 -10.28 -18.10
N THR A 103 -2.32 -10.46 -19.07
CA THR A 103 -2.67 -10.98 -20.40
C THR A 103 -3.09 -12.44 -20.39
N GLY A 104 -2.62 -13.23 -19.41
CA GLY A 104 -2.94 -14.66 -19.27
C GLY A 104 -4.22 -14.94 -18.49
N VAL A 105 -4.91 -13.92 -18.02
CA VAL A 105 -6.07 -14.05 -17.12
C VAL A 105 -7.39 -13.84 -17.87
N GLY A 106 -8.38 -14.68 -17.60
CA GLY A 106 -9.73 -14.56 -18.17
C GLY A 106 -10.43 -13.24 -17.78
N GLU A 107 -11.37 -12.79 -18.61
CA GLU A 107 -12.01 -11.48 -18.47
C GLU A 107 -12.63 -11.23 -17.10
N GLU A 108 -13.29 -12.22 -16.49
CA GLU A 108 -13.92 -12.08 -15.18
C GLU A 108 -12.93 -11.71 -14.07
N THR A 109 -11.77 -12.38 -14.02
CA THR A 109 -10.72 -12.09 -13.04
C THR A 109 -10.01 -10.77 -13.36
N ARG A 110 -9.89 -10.42 -14.65
CA ARG A 110 -9.27 -9.16 -15.10
C ARG A 110 -10.06 -7.93 -14.63
N VAL A 111 -11.38 -8.01 -14.54
CA VAL A 111 -12.23 -6.91 -14.00
C VAL A 111 -11.93 -6.63 -12.53
N ASP A 112 -11.52 -7.65 -11.78
CA ASP A 112 -11.33 -7.58 -10.34
C ASP A 112 -9.90 -7.16 -9.93
N VAL A 113 -8.94 -7.14 -10.86
CA VAL A 113 -7.53 -6.86 -10.59
C VAL A 113 -7.10 -5.55 -11.27
N PRO A 114 -6.52 -4.58 -10.54
CA PRO A 114 -6.08 -3.34 -11.14
C PRO A 114 -4.95 -3.52 -12.16
N ILE A 115 -4.97 -2.73 -13.23
CA ILE A 115 -3.95 -2.74 -14.29
C ILE A 115 -2.56 -2.30 -13.76
N SER A 116 -2.53 -1.35 -12.82
CA SER A 116 -1.29 -0.81 -12.29
C SER A 116 -0.98 -1.30 -10.88
N ILE A 117 0.28 -1.64 -10.63
CA ILE A 117 0.81 -1.93 -9.29
C ILE A 117 0.71 -0.71 -8.37
N LEU A 118 0.67 0.50 -8.94
CA LEU A 118 0.46 1.78 -8.27
C LEU A 118 -1.03 2.07 -8.00
N SER A 119 -1.93 1.11 -8.21
CA SER A 119 -3.29 1.23 -7.70
C SER A 119 -3.31 1.15 -6.17
N HIS A 120 -4.31 1.78 -5.55
CA HIS A 120 -4.48 1.79 -4.09
C HIS A 120 -4.42 0.38 -3.50
N SER A 121 -5.16 -0.57 -4.09
CA SER A 121 -5.27 -1.92 -3.53
C SER A 121 -4.03 -2.78 -3.75
N MET A 122 -3.39 -2.73 -4.93
CA MET A 122 -2.13 -3.47 -5.17
C MET A 122 -1.02 -2.96 -4.27
N SER A 123 -0.81 -1.64 -4.25
CA SER A 123 0.20 -1.00 -3.40
C SER A 123 -0.05 -1.26 -1.91
N SER A 124 -1.32 -1.30 -1.49
CA SER A 124 -1.68 -1.54 -0.08
C SER A 124 -1.34 -2.95 0.35
N ILE A 125 -1.74 -3.94 -0.46
CA ILE A 125 -1.58 -5.36 -0.13
C ILE A 125 -0.11 -5.77 -0.21
N CYS A 126 0.56 -5.50 -1.34
CA CYS A 126 1.98 -5.81 -1.48
C CYS A 126 2.82 -5.05 -0.44
N GLY A 127 2.47 -3.79 -0.17
CA GLY A 127 3.12 -2.99 0.84
C GLY A 127 2.98 -3.55 2.26
N THR A 128 1.77 -3.87 2.71
CA THR A 128 1.60 -4.46 4.05
C THR A 128 2.26 -5.82 4.16
N LEU A 129 2.14 -6.67 3.14
CA LEU A 129 2.76 -8.00 3.16
C LEU A 129 4.29 -7.94 3.16
N SER A 130 4.93 -6.84 2.73
CA SER A 130 6.39 -6.69 2.88
C SER A 130 6.82 -6.42 4.32
N LEU A 131 5.90 -6.03 5.21
CA LEU A 131 6.15 -5.81 6.63
C LEU A 131 5.68 -6.97 7.53
N LEU A 132 4.90 -7.90 6.97
CA LEU A 132 4.39 -9.07 7.68
C LEU A 132 5.14 -10.33 7.24
N PRO A 133 5.51 -11.24 8.16
CA PRO A 133 6.10 -12.51 7.76
C PRO A 133 5.08 -13.42 7.08
N THR A 134 3.90 -13.59 7.68
CA THR A 134 2.74 -14.29 7.11
C THR A 134 1.47 -13.64 7.66
N ALA A 135 0.36 -13.68 6.93
CA ALA A 135 -0.93 -13.18 7.41
C ALA A 135 -2.11 -13.85 6.71
N ASP A 136 -3.19 -14.13 7.45
CA ASP A 136 -4.48 -14.39 6.81
C ASP A 136 -5.14 -13.08 6.31
N VAL A 137 -6.30 -13.19 5.65
CA VAL A 137 -7.01 -12.02 5.09
C VAL A 137 -7.46 -11.04 6.18
N SER A 138 -7.89 -11.54 7.34
CA SER A 138 -8.36 -10.70 8.45
C SER A 138 -7.20 -9.93 9.06
N GLU A 139 -6.10 -10.63 9.37
CA GLU A 139 -4.86 -10.04 9.88
C GLU A 139 -4.28 -9.00 8.91
N LEU A 140 -4.22 -9.34 7.62
CA LEU A 140 -3.75 -8.43 6.58
C LEU A 140 -4.58 -7.15 6.59
N ARG A 141 -5.92 -7.24 6.64
CA ARG A 141 -6.81 -6.08 6.66
C ARG A 141 -6.66 -5.21 7.90
N GLN A 142 -6.46 -5.82 9.06
CA GLN A 142 -6.17 -5.08 10.29
C GLN A 142 -4.85 -4.31 10.16
N ALA A 143 -3.84 -4.90 9.49
CA ALA A 143 -2.54 -4.28 9.26
C ALA A 143 -2.51 -3.24 8.14
N LEU A 144 -3.48 -3.22 7.21
CA LEU A 144 -3.57 -2.17 6.18
C LEU A 144 -3.74 -0.77 6.78
N GLY A 145 -4.33 -0.67 7.97
CA GLY A 145 -4.68 0.62 8.59
C GLY A 145 -5.77 1.38 7.83
N PRO A 146 -6.21 2.53 8.35
CA PRO A 146 -7.34 3.29 7.80
C PRO A 146 -7.03 3.93 6.44
N VAL A 147 -5.77 4.31 6.17
CA VAL A 147 -5.37 5.02 4.95
C VAL A 147 -5.30 4.08 3.74
N ARG A 148 -4.85 2.85 3.98
CA ARG A 148 -4.63 1.85 2.94
C ARG A 148 -5.71 0.76 2.96
N ALA A 149 -6.82 0.97 3.66
CA ALA A 149 -7.88 -0.01 3.79
C ALA A 149 -8.44 -0.51 2.44
N VAL A 150 -8.57 -1.83 2.34
CA VAL A 150 -9.15 -2.56 1.21
C VAL A 150 -10.27 -3.47 1.73
N SER A 151 -11.34 -3.63 0.96
CA SER A 151 -12.47 -4.50 1.32
C SER A 151 -12.04 -5.97 1.32
N GLU A 152 -12.69 -6.81 2.13
CA GLU A 152 -12.32 -8.20 2.28
C GLU A 152 -12.31 -8.99 0.98
N ARG A 153 -13.41 -8.90 0.23
CA ARG A 153 -13.55 -9.54 -1.08
C ARG A 153 -12.43 -9.11 -2.03
N HIS A 154 -12.08 -7.83 -2.04
CA HIS A 154 -11.05 -7.30 -2.93
C HIS A 154 -9.64 -7.74 -2.50
N THR A 155 -9.38 -7.79 -1.19
CA THR A 155 -8.15 -8.36 -0.63
C THR A 155 -7.99 -9.82 -1.01
N GLN A 156 -9.04 -10.64 -0.85
CA GLN A 156 -9.03 -12.06 -1.24
C GLN A 156 -8.71 -12.24 -2.72
N ARG A 157 -9.33 -11.45 -3.60
CA ARG A 157 -9.12 -11.50 -5.04
C ARG A 157 -7.70 -11.14 -5.44
N ILE A 158 -7.15 -10.07 -4.89
CA ILE A 158 -5.77 -9.66 -5.17
C ILE A 158 -4.77 -10.69 -4.64
N VAL A 159 -4.94 -11.17 -3.41
CA VAL A 159 -4.05 -12.19 -2.85
C VAL A 159 -4.11 -13.49 -3.67
N LYS A 160 -5.30 -13.88 -4.14
CA LYS A 160 -5.47 -15.02 -5.04
C LYS A 160 -4.72 -14.80 -6.35
N PHE A 161 -4.90 -13.64 -6.99
CA PHE A 161 -4.22 -13.29 -8.24
C PHE A 161 -2.68 -13.29 -8.09
N LEU A 162 -2.17 -12.66 -7.02
CA LEU A 162 -0.74 -12.62 -6.71
C LEU A 162 -0.14 -14.01 -6.46
N HIS A 163 -0.94 -14.96 -6.00
CA HIS A 163 -0.52 -16.33 -5.79
C HIS A 163 -0.58 -17.17 -7.07
N GLU A 164 -1.70 -17.10 -7.79
CA GLU A 164 -1.99 -18.02 -8.90
C GLU A 164 -1.43 -17.56 -10.26
N HIS A 165 -1.23 -16.25 -10.46
CA HIS A 165 -0.89 -15.70 -11.77
C HIS A 165 0.46 -14.97 -11.83
N THR A 166 0.90 -14.36 -10.73
CA THR A 166 2.21 -13.69 -10.69
C THR A 166 3.24 -14.46 -9.89
N ASP A 167 2.80 -15.40 -9.03
CA ASP A 167 3.67 -16.10 -8.09
C ASP A 167 4.48 -15.13 -7.19
N TRP A 168 3.90 -13.99 -6.83
CA TRP A 168 4.50 -13.01 -5.90
C TRP A 168 4.26 -13.38 -4.44
N VAL A 169 3.18 -14.11 -4.19
CA VAL A 169 2.70 -14.47 -2.85
C VAL A 169 2.63 -15.99 -2.71
N HIS A 170 3.32 -16.53 -1.71
CA HIS A 170 3.07 -17.90 -1.27
C HIS A 170 1.82 -17.95 -0.40
N LYS A 171 1.03 -19.01 -0.59
CA LYS A 171 -0.14 -19.29 0.23
C LYS A 171 0.06 -20.64 0.93
N HIS A 172 0.10 -20.61 2.25
CA HIS A 172 0.21 -21.80 3.08
C HIS A 172 -1.16 -22.10 3.72
N LYS A 173 -1.59 -23.36 3.63
CA LYS A 173 -2.77 -23.86 4.34
C LYS A 173 -2.31 -24.98 5.28
N ALA A 174 -2.72 -24.92 6.54
CA ALA A 174 -2.44 -26.00 7.48
C ALA A 174 -3.07 -27.30 6.97
N LEU A 175 -2.30 -28.40 7.01
CA LEU A 175 -2.76 -29.73 6.59
C LEU A 175 -3.81 -30.30 7.56
N VAL A 176 -3.76 -29.88 8.82
CA VAL A 176 -4.64 -30.34 9.90
C VAL A 176 -5.21 -29.11 10.60
N GLY A 177 -6.53 -29.05 10.74
CA GLY A 177 -7.24 -27.93 11.36
C GLY A 177 -8.04 -27.06 10.39
N GLY A 178 -8.87 -26.18 10.96
CA GLY A 178 -9.73 -25.23 10.22
C GLY A 178 -9.10 -23.86 10.01
N ASP A 179 -7.79 -23.73 10.21
CA ASP A 179 -7.11 -22.44 10.15
C ASP A 179 -7.22 -21.81 8.76
N ALA A 180 -7.44 -20.49 8.75
CA ALA A 180 -7.50 -19.71 7.53
C ALA A 180 -6.15 -19.79 6.78
N PRO A 181 -6.16 -19.86 5.43
CA PRO A 181 -4.92 -19.88 4.67
C PRO A 181 -4.15 -18.57 4.88
N ARG A 182 -2.84 -18.69 5.11
CA ARG A 182 -1.94 -17.56 5.34
C ARG A 182 -1.14 -17.26 4.08
N SER A 183 -0.88 -15.98 3.88
CA SER A 183 -0.18 -15.44 2.71
C SER A 183 1.11 -14.76 3.13
N GLN A 184 2.15 -14.95 2.32
CA GLN A 184 3.48 -14.38 2.52
C GLN A 184 3.99 -13.82 1.19
N LEU A 185 4.47 -12.58 1.19
CA LEU A 185 5.17 -12.02 0.03
C LEU A 185 6.54 -12.70 -0.09
N LYS A 186 6.89 -13.16 -1.29
CA LYS A 186 8.21 -13.74 -1.53
C LYS A 186 9.32 -12.72 -1.31
N GLN A 187 10.51 -13.22 -1.01
CA GLN A 187 11.66 -12.40 -0.64
C GLN A 187 12.03 -11.40 -1.75
N GLU A 188 12.02 -11.85 -3.01
CA GLU A 188 12.33 -11.03 -4.19
C GLU A 188 11.37 -9.84 -4.40
N TYR A 189 10.12 -9.93 -3.90
CA TYR A 189 9.15 -8.84 -3.99
C TYR A 189 9.06 -7.98 -2.72
N ARG A 190 9.84 -8.27 -1.67
CA ARG A 190 9.84 -7.41 -0.46
C ARG A 190 10.35 -6.00 -0.75
N ALA A 191 11.30 -5.86 -1.68
CA ALA A 191 11.78 -4.57 -2.16
C ALA A 191 10.68 -3.77 -2.87
N LEU A 192 9.87 -4.45 -3.68
CA LEU A 192 8.68 -3.87 -4.32
C LEU A 192 7.68 -3.38 -3.29
N GLY A 193 7.25 -4.23 -2.36
CA GLY A 193 6.26 -3.84 -1.35
C GLY A 193 6.73 -2.67 -0.49
N THR A 194 8.00 -2.70 -0.06
CA THR A 194 8.59 -1.59 0.70
C THR A 194 8.62 -0.30 -0.12
N THR A 195 8.99 -0.38 -1.40
CA THR A 195 8.98 0.78 -2.30
C THR A 195 7.58 1.37 -2.44
N LEU A 196 6.55 0.53 -2.63
CA LEU A 196 5.16 0.95 -2.74
C LEU A 196 4.64 1.63 -1.46
N LEU A 197 5.05 1.16 -0.27
CA LEU A 197 4.73 1.83 0.99
C LEU A 197 5.43 3.19 1.10
N THR A 198 6.69 3.26 0.74
CA THR A 198 7.50 4.47 0.84
C THR A 198 6.96 5.58 -0.05
N ILE A 199 6.68 5.26 -1.32
CA ILE A 199 6.20 6.24 -2.30
C ILE A 199 4.69 6.47 -2.23
N TRP A 200 3.98 5.84 -1.29
CA TRP A 200 2.52 5.90 -1.22
C TRP A 200 1.92 7.31 -1.34
N PRO A 201 2.47 8.36 -0.69
CA PRO A 201 1.96 9.73 -0.85
C PRO A 201 2.05 10.27 -2.29
N LEU A 202 3.05 9.81 -3.06
CA LEU A 202 3.30 10.20 -4.45
C LEU A 202 2.78 9.19 -5.46
N ARG A 203 2.20 8.07 -5.02
CA ARG A 203 1.80 6.94 -5.88
C ARG A 203 0.92 7.37 -7.05
N ASP A 204 -0.10 8.19 -6.78
CA ASP A 204 -1.03 8.63 -7.82
C ASP A 204 -0.38 9.64 -8.78
N ALA A 205 0.55 10.49 -8.30
CA ALA A 205 1.32 11.38 -9.14
C ALA A 205 2.27 10.62 -10.07
N ILE A 206 2.97 9.60 -9.55
CA ILE A 206 3.84 8.71 -10.34
C ILE A 206 3.01 7.95 -11.38
N ARG A 207 1.85 7.42 -10.99
CA ARG A 207 0.96 6.69 -11.90
C ARG A 207 0.44 7.59 -13.04
N ARG A 208 -0.01 8.81 -12.73
CA ARG A 208 -0.44 9.78 -13.75
C ARG A 208 0.70 10.14 -14.68
N TRP A 209 1.85 10.49 -14.10
CA TRP A 209 3.05 10.81 -14.85
C TRP A 209 3.43 9.69 -15.83
N ALA A 210 3.41 8.44 -15.39
CA ALA A 210 3.73 7.30 -16.26
C ALA A 210 2.71 7.11 -17.39
N SER A 211 1.42 7.35 -17.11
CA SER A 211 0.35 7.32 -18.12
C SER A 211 0.52 8.42 -19.18
N ASP A 212 0.96 9.60 -18.76
CA ASP A 212 1.13 10.77 -19.63
C ASP A 212 2.47 10.74 -20.40
N ASN A 213 3.42 9.91 -19.98
CA ASN A 213 4.79 9.87 -20.52
C ASN A 213 5.21 8.44 -20.89
N GLN A 214 4.42 7.74 -21.70
CA GLN A 214 4.62 6.33 -22.05
C GLN A 214 5.98 6.05 -22.72
N ASP A 215 6.47 7.00 -23.52
CA ASP A 215 7.76 6.89 -24.22
C ASP A 215 8.96 7.33 -23.36
N THR A 216 8.71 7.80 -22.13
CA THR A 216 9.75 8.31 -21.24
C THR A 216 10.02 7.34 -20.10
N HIS A 217 11.30 7.13 -19.83
CA HIS A 217 11.73 6.20 -18.81
C HIS A 217 11.36 6.66 -17.38
N LEU A 218 10.77 5.77 -16.58
CA LEU A 218 10.26 6.03 -15.21
C LEU A 218 11.27 6.68 -14.24
N ARG A 219 12.57 6.49 -14.49
CA ARG A 219 13.67 7.17 -13.76
C ARG A 219 13.53 8.69 -13.70
N PHE A 220 12.86 9.31 -14.68
CA PHE A 220 12.68 10.75 -14.75
C PHE A 220 11.47 11.26 -13.95
N ALA A 221 10.53 10.39 -13.58
CA ALA A 221 9.26 10.75 -12.94
C ALA A 221 9.46 11.62 -11.70
N MET A 222 10.27 11.15 -10.73
CA MET A 222 10.45 11.86 -9.47
C MET A 222 11.02 13.26 -9.66
N GLY A 223 11.98 13.44 -10.58
CA GLY A 223 12.56 14.75 -10.88
C GLY A 223 11.54 15.72 -11.46
N GLN A 224 10.65 15.24 -12.33
CA GLN A 224 9.61 16.08 -12.93
C GLN A 224 8.48 16.40 -11.93
N ILE A 225 8.06 15.42 -11.13
CA ILE A 225 7.06 15.58 -10.07
C ILE A 225 7.52 16.58 -8.99
N VAL A 226 8.79 16.49 -8.58
CA VAL A 226 9.37 17.43 -7.62
C VAL A 226 9.45 18.84 -8.22
N ARG A 227 9.90 18.95 -9.47
CA ARG A 227 10.08 20.24 -10.16
C ARG A 227 8.77 20.94 -10.49
N SER A 228 7.65 20.22 -10.65
CA SER A 228 6.35 20.85 -10.90
C SER A 228 5.88 21.71 -9.73
N GLY A 229 6.32 21.40 -8.50
CA GLY A 229 5.91 22.13 -7.29
C GLY A 229 4.47 21.85 -6.84
N GLU A 230 3.76 20.94 -7.51
CA GLU A 230 2.33 20.65 -7.24
C GLU A 230 2.12 19.73 -6.02
N HIS A 231 3.18 19.04 -5.57
CA HIS A 231 3.08 17.99 -4.55
C HIS A 231 4.00 18.19 -3.32
N PRO A 232 4.10 19.40 -2.72
CA PRO A 232 5.07 19.67 -1.67
C PRO A 232 4.80 18.87 -0.38
N SER A 233 3.54 18.66 -0.01
CA SER A 233 3.15 17.84 1.14
C SER A 233 3.52 16.37 0.92
N ALA A 234 3.16 15.80 -0.23
CA ALA A 234 3.45 14.41 -0.55
C ALA A 234 4.97 14.12 -0.63
N VAL A 235 5.77 15.06 -1.15
CA VAL A 235 7.24 14.94 -1.14
C VAL A 235 7.76 14.87 0.30
N ARG A 236 7.32 15.76 1.18
CA ARG A 236 7.69 15.72 2.60
C ARG A 236 7.24 14.43 3.26
N ASP A 237 5.99 14.02 3.05
CA ASP A 237 5.43 12.84 3.69
C ASP A 237 6.13 11.55 3.19
N THR A 238 6.55 11.50 1.92
CA THR A 238 7.42 10.43 1.39
C THR A 238 8.79 10.42 2.07
N LEU A 239 9.45 11.57 2.24
CA LEU A 239 10.72 11.65 2.97
C LEU A 239 10.58 11.16 4.42
N GLU A 240 9.49 11.52 5.09
CA GLU A 240 9.20 11.06 6.45
C GLU A 240 8.91 9.55 6.52
N ARG A 241 8.31 8.97 5.47
CA ARG A 241 8.19 7.51 5.34
C ARG A 241 9.53 6.84 5.10
N ILE A 242 10.42 7.42 4.29
CA ILE A 242 11.78 6.90 4.10
C ILE A 242 12.54 6.92 5.42
N ALA A 243 12.44 8.00 6.20
CA ALA A 243 13.06 8.09 7.51
C ALA A 243 12.54 7.00 8.48
N LEU A 244 11.27 6.60 8.36
CA LEU A 244 10.66 5.54 9.16
C LEU A 244 11.03 4.13 8.69
N LEU A 245 10.92 3.87 7.39
CA LEU A 245 11.06 2.54 6.78
C LEU A 245 12.51 2.21 6.38
N GLY A 246 13.39 3.21 6.38
CA GLY A 246 14.77 3.14 5.92
C GLY A 246 14.94 3.56 4.45
N SER A 247 16.15 4.03 4.10
CA SER A 247 16.54 4.36 2.72
C SER A 247 16.60 3.14 1.79
N GLY A 248 16.67 1.94 2.37
CA GLY A 248 16.69 0.69 1.63
C GLY A 248 18.08 0.21 1.23
N ASN A 249 19.12 1.02 1.43
CA ASN A 249 20.53 0.66 1.30
C ASN A 249 21.20 0.92 2.64
N ALA A 250 21.91 -0.08 3.19
CA ALA A 250 22.43 -0.02 4.57
C ALA A 250 23.39 1.16 4.80
N ASP A 251 24.16 1.54 3.78
CA ASP A 251 25.19 2.57 3.86
C ASP A 251 24.80 3.90 3.21
N SER A 252 23.60 4.00 2.61
CA SER A 252 23.16 5.24 1.96
C SER A 252 22.52 6.19 2.99
N PRO A 253 22.92 7.47 3.00
CA PRO A 253 22.30 8.45 3.88
C PRO A 253 20.81 8.59 3.55
N LEU A 254 20.02 8.96 4.55
CA LEU A 254 18.61 9.30 4.33
C LEU A 254 18.52 10.49 3.36
N PRO A 255 17.65 10.43 2.35
CA PRO A 255 17.45 11.56 1.45
C PRO A 255 16.97 12.77 2.24
N SER A 256 17.59 13.92 1.98
CA SER A 256 17.21 15.20 2.57
C SER A 256 16.67 16.14 1.50
N GLY A 257 15.46 16.63 1.72
CA GLY A 257 14.77 17.53 0.81
C GLY A 257 14.45 16.89 -0.55
N ALA A 258 13.94 17.73 -1.44
CA ALA A 258 13.40 17.27 -2.72
C ALA A 258 14.49 16.73 -3.67
N SER A 259 15.68 17.33 -3.67
CA SER A 259 16.84 16.84 -4.43
C SER A 259 17.32 15.48 -3.93
N GLY A 260 17.38 15.30 -2.60
CA GLY A 260 17.70 14.02 -1.99
C GLY A 260 16.72 12.92 -2.39
N LEU A 261 15.41 13.23 -2.43
CA LEU A 261 14.39 12.27 -2.88
C LEU A 261 14.61 11.83 -4.34
N VAL A 262 15.01 12.75 -5.21
CA VAL A 262 15.34 12.44 -6.62
C VAL A 262 16.58 11.55 -6.71
N SER A 263 17.63 11.83 -5.93
CA SER A 263 18.83 10.98 -5.86
C SER A 263 18.49 9.56 -5.38
N TRP A 264 17.73 9.46 -4.28
CA TRP A 264 17.24 8.17 -3.77
C TRP A 264 16.45 7.39 -4.82
N TRP A 265 15.52 8.05 -5.52
CA TRP A 265 14.76 7.44 -6.61
C TRP A 265 15.67 6.88 -7.70
N GLN A 266 16.76 7.59 -8.03
CA GLN A 266 17.74 7.20 -9.04
C GLN A 266 18.75 6.13 -8.55
N GLY A 267 18.75 5.80 -7.26
CA GLY A 267 19.74 4.90 -6.65
C GLY A 267 21.11 5.54 -6.42
N LYS A 268 21.12 6.84 -6.09
CA LYS A 268 22.32 7.62 -5.76
C LYS A 268 22.35 7.99 -4.28
#